data_AF-A0A430UI09-F1
#
_entry.id   AF-A0A430UI09-F1
#
_cell.length_a   1.000
_cell.length_b   1.000
_cell.length_c   1.000
_cell.angle_alpha   90.00
_cell.angle_beta   90.00
_cell.angle_gamma   90.00
#
_symmetry.space_group_name_H-M   'P 1'
#
loop_
_entity.id
_entity.type
_entity.pdbx_description
1 polymer ?
#
loop_
_entity_poly.entity_id
_entity_poly.type
_entity_poly.pdbx_seq_one_letter_code
_entity_poly.pdbx_strand_id
1 'polypeptide(L)'
;MCVVEDLGGGYLGGKRVFVELDAQERDRYGRVLAYLYLEDPRGDFHHGGKRYRQVNLEIVRAGWANPLTIPPNVRYAELYLEASREARAKGLGIWGGAPQGTGSRKGCDPAYPTVCLPPPPPDLDCKDIPYRGFGVLPPDPHRFDRNRDGVGCED
;
A
#
# COMPACT_ATOMS: atom_id res chain seq x y z
N MET A 1 23.34 1.94 -13.84
CA MET A 1 23.88 2.94 -12.90
C MET A 1 23.25 4.28 -13.27
N CYS A 2 22.12 4.64 -12.64
CA CYS A 2 21.51 5.95 -12.84
C CYS A 2 22.38 6.96 -12.10
N VAL A 3 23.12 7.76 -12.85
CA VAL A 3 23.90 8.85 -12.28
C VAL A 3 22.88 9.93 -11.92
N VAL A 4 22.83 10.27 -10.63
CA VAL A 4 21.93 11.29 -10.09
C VAL A 4 22.55 12.66 -10.39
N GLU A 5 22.64 13.05 -11.67
CA GLU A 5 23.56 14.09 -12.14
C GLU A 5 23.17 15.51 -11.72
N ASP A 6 21.89 15.78 -11.41
CA ASP A 6 21.40 17.13 -11.10
C ASP A 6 20.47 17.15 -9.88
N LEU A 7 20.98 16.74 -8.71
CA LEU A 7 20.21 16.86 -7.48
C LEU A 7 20.20 18.31 -6.96
N GLY A 8 19.05 18.98 -7.10
CA GLY A 8 18.76 20.21 -6.36
C GLY A 8 18.64 19.91 -4.85
N GLY A 9 19.29 20.70 -4.00
CA GLY A 9 19.27 20.52 -2.55
C GLY A 9 18.18 21.35 -1.85
N GLY A 10 17.41 20.72 -0.97
CA GLY A 10 16.42 21.38 -0.09
C GLY A 10 16.46 20.81 1.33
N TYR A 11 15.56 21.28 2.21
CA TYR A 11 15.43 20.79 3.59
C TYR A 11 14.02 20.29 3.88
N LEU A 12 13.90 19.08 4.47
CA LEU A 12 12.67 18.55 5.06
C LEU A 12 12.95 18.19 6.52
N GLY A 13 12.25 18.81 7.46
CA GLY A 13 12.45 18.58 8.90
C GLY A 13 13.90 18.81 9.37
N GLY A 14 14.61 19.78 8.78
CA GLY A 14 16.01 20.09 9.08
C GLY A 14 17.05 19.14 8.44
N LYS A 15 16.62 18.11 7.72
CA LYS A 15 17.50 17.21 6.98
C LYS A 15 17.64 17.67 5.54
N ARG A 16 18.85 17.58 5.00
CA ARG A 16 19.13 17.84 3.60
C ARG A 16 18.48 16.76 2.74
N VAL A 17 17.72 17.18 1.76
CA VAL A 17 17.04 16.32 0.80
C VAL A 17 17.52 16.70 -0.58
N PHE A 18 17.72 15.69 -1.40
CA PHE A 18 18.12 15.82 -2.78
C PHE A 18 16.92 15.50 -3.68
N VAL A 19 16.77 16.25 -4.75
CA VAL A 19 15.60 16.21 -5.64
C VAL A 19 16.04 15.83 -7.05
N GLU A 20 15.46 14.78 -7.62
CA GLU A 20 15.66 14.38 -9.02
C GLU A 20 14.36 14.60 -9.80
N LEU A 21 14.47 15.28 -10.95
CA LEU A 21 13.38 15.49 -11.89
C LEU A 21 13.40 14.42 -12.99
N ASP A 22 12.23 14.18 -13.58
CA ASP A 22 12.05 13.29 -14.73
C ASP A 22 11.74 14.12 -16.00
N ALA A 23 11.31 13.48 -17.09
CA ALA A 23 11.04 14.12 -18.38
C ALA A 23 10.10 15.33 -18.31
N GLN A 24 9.15 15.34 -17.37
CA GLN A 24 8.26 16.45 -17.09
C GLN A 24 8.40 16.92 -15.65
N GLU A 25 8.87 18.15 -15.45
CA GLU A 25 9.12 18.69 -14.10
C GLU A 25 7.87 19.08 -13.32
N ARG A 26 6.79 19.46 -14.03
CA ARG A 26 5.57 19.98 -13.41
C ARG A 26 4.31 19.39 -14.02
N ASP A 27 3.30 19.18 -13.18
CA ASP A 27 1.98 18.79 -13.65
C ASP A 27 1.14 19.99 -14.15
N ARG A 28 -0.09 19.70 -14.61
CA ARG A 28 -1.05 20.71 -15.09
C ARG A 28 -1.46 21.77 -14.06
N TYR A 29 -1.20 21.52 -12.78
CA TYR A 29 -1.51 22.43 -11.67
C TYR A 29 -0.26 23.19 -11.21
N GLY A 30 0.88 23.03 -11.89
CA GLY A 30 2.14 23.70 -11.58
C GLY A 30 2.92 23.07 -10.43
N ARG A 31 2.52 21.90 -9.92
CA ARG A 31 3.23 21.20 -8.83
C ARG A 31 4.49 20.54 -9.38
N VAL A 32 5.60 20.63 -8.66
CA VAL A 32 6.84 19.95 -9.02
C VAL A 32 6.69 18.44 -8.82
N LEU A 33 7.06 17.67 -9.84
CA LEU A 33 7.13 16.21 -9.83
C LEU A 33 8.58 15.80 -9.66
N ALA A 34 8.89 15.12 -8.56
CA ALA A 34 10.26 14.74 -8.25
C ALA A 34 10.37 13.46 -7.44
N TYR A 35 11.54 12.83 -7.57
CA TYR A 35 12.00 11.77 -6.69
C TYR A 35 12.92 12.36 -5.63
N LEU A 36 12.66 12.05 -4.36
CA LEU A 36 13.40 12.62 -3.24
C LEU A 36 14.39 11.62 -2.67
N TYR A 37 15.56 12.10 -2.25
CA TYR A 37 16.64 11.27 -1.70
C TYR A 37 17.18 11.83 -0.39
N LEU A 38 17.48 10.92 0.52
CA LEU A 38 18.15 11.19 1.79
C LEU A 38 19.45 10.40 1.87
N GLU A 39 20.52 11.03 2.31
CA GLU A 39 21.80 10.36 2.54
C GLU A 39 21.62 9.29 3.63
N ASP A 40 21.98 8.06 3.30
CA ASP A 40 21.91 6.89 4.19
C ASP A 40 23.03 5.91 3.78
N PRO A 41 23.98 5.58 4.66
CA PRO A 41 25.02 4.57 4.41
C PRO A 41 24.51 3.19 3.99
N ARG A 42 23.22 2.88 4.23
CA ARG A 42 22.54 1.63 3.85
C ARG A 42 21.64 1.82 2.62
N GLY A 43 21.65 2.99 1.99
CA GLY A 43 20.81 3.29 0.84
C GLY A 43 21.23 2.54 -0.42
N ASP A 44 20.28 2.28 -1.31
CA ASP A 44 20.50 1.50 -2.54
C ASP A 44 21.12 2.33 -3.68
N PHE A 45 21.02 3.65 -3.59
CA PHE A 45 21.49 4.57 -4.63
C PHE A 45 22.84 5.16 -4.26
N HIS A 46 23.75 5.30 -5.22
CA HIS A 46 25.10 5.84 -5.03
C HIS A 46 25.29 7.13 -5.83
N HIS A 47 25.83 8.16 -5.18
CA HIS A 47 26.21 9.40 -5.84
C HIS A 47 27.33 10.10 -5.08
N GLY A 48 28.37 10.58 -5.77
CA GLY A 48 29.48 11.33 -5.16
C GLY A 48 30.18 10.60 -4.01
N GLY A 49 30.32 9.27 -4.10
CA GLY A 49 30.91 8.43 -3.04
C GLY A 49 30.02 8.20 -1.81
N LYS A 50 28.79 8.73 -1.81
CA LYS A 50 27.80 8.58 -0.75
C LYS A 50 26.66 7.67 -1.19
N ARG A 51 25.88 7.20 -0.21
CA ARG A 51 24.73 6.33 -0.41
C ARG A 51 23.44 7.03 0.00
N TYR A 52 22.35 6.71 -0.68
CA TYR A 52 21.07 7.39 -0.52
C TYR A 52 19.90 6.40 -0.55
N ARG A 53 18.88 6.65 0.28
CA ARG A 53 17.56 6.06 0.12
C ARG A 53 16.68 7.01 -0.67
N GLN A 54 15.94 6.48 -1.64
CA GLN A 54 14.91 7.24 -2.34
C GLN A 54 13.61 7.19 -1.54
N VAL A 55 13.14 8.32 -1.04
CA VAL A 55 11.98 8.44 -0.13
C VAL A 55 10.73 7.85 -0.76
N ASN A 56 10.45 8.16 -2.04
CA ASN A 56 9.29 7.64 -2.77
C ASN A 56 9.27 6.10 -2.78
N LEU A 57 10.42 5.46 -3.07
CA LEU A 57 10.56 4.02 -3.05
C LEU A 57 10.33 3.43 -1.65
N GLU A 58 10.89 4.06 -0.62
CA GLU A 58 10.75 3.58 0.75
C GLU A 58 9.29 3.62 1.23
N ILE A 59 8.52 4.64 0.82
CA ILE A 59 7.07 4.71 1.10
C ILE A 59 6.34 3.52 0.44
N VAL A 60 6.67 3.19 -0.81
CA VAL A 60 6.08 2.05 -1.52
C VAL A 60 6.48 0.72 -0.89
N ARG A 61 7.77 0.53 -0.56
CA ARG A 61 8.29 -0.68 0.12
C ARG A 61 7.64 -0.92 1.48
N ALA A 62 7.35 0.15 2.21
CA ALA A 62 6.66 0.09 3.49
C ALA A 62 5.14 -0.14 3.35
N GLY A 63 4.62 -0.19 2.12
CA GLY A 63 3.20 -0.40 1.84
C GLY A 63 2.33 0.83 2.09
N TRP A 64 2.91 2.03 2.19
CA TRP A 64 2.14 3.26 2.45
C TRP A 64 1.70 3.99 1.18
N ALA A 65 2.05 3.48 0.00
CA ALA A 65 1.62 4.05 -1.27
C ALA A 65 1.33 2.96 -2.31
N ASN A 66 0.33 3.23 -3.16
CA ASN A 66 0.12 2.52 -4.41
C ASN A 66 0.67 3.37 -5.56
N PRO A 67 1.68 2.91 -6.33
CA PRO A 67 2.28 3.71 -7.38
C PRO A 67 1.33 3.90 -8.57
N LEU A 68 1.35 5.09 -9.15
CA LEU A 68 0.73 5.40 -10.44
C LEU A 68 1.81 5.45 -11.53
N THR A 69 1.56 4.84 -12.68
CA THR A 69 2.45 4.91 -13.85
C THR A 69 1.86 5.87 -14.88
N ILE A 70 2.37 7.10 -14.90
CA ILE A 70 1.85 8.18 -15.76
C ILE A 70 3.00 8.68 -16.67
N PRO A 71 2.96 8.39 -17.98
CA PRO A 71 3.91 8.96 -18.93
C PRO A 71 3.88 10.50 -18.96
N PRO A 72 5.02 11.19 -19.20
CA PRO A 72 6.32 10.61 -19.55
C PRO A 72 7.20 10.25 -18.33
N ASN A 73 6.75 10.52 -17.10
CA ASN A 73 7.54 10.34 -15.88
C ASN A 73 7.49 8.90 -15.38
N VAL A 74 8.25 8.02 -16.03
CA VAL A 74 8.22 6.58 -15.77
C VAL A 74 9.59 5.99 -15.38
N ARG A 75 10.59 6.84 -15.07
CA ARG A 75 11.97 6.41 -14.78
C ARG A 75 12.06 5.25 -13.77
N TYR A 76 11.22 5.26 -12.72
CA TYR A 76 11.21 4.24 -11.66
C TYR A 76 9.94 3.39 -11.62
N ALA A 77 9.12 3.42 -12.68
CA ALA A 77 7.81 2.74 -12.68
C ALA A 77 7.92 1.24 -12.39
N GLU A 78 8.83 0.53 -13.04
CA GLU A 78 9.03 -0.92 -12.83
C GLU A 78 9.49 -1.24 -11.40
N LEU A 79 10.44 -0.46 -10.88
CA LEU A 79 10.95 -0.60 -9.52
C LEU A 79 9.84 -0.40 -8.47
N TYR A 80 8.95 0.57 -8.68
CA TYR A 80 7.84 0.82 -7.77
C TYR A 80 6.77 -0.27 -7.86
N LEU A 81 6.49 -0.77 -9.07
CA LEU A 81 5.55 -1.89 -9.26
C LEU A 81 6.06 -3.15 -8.56
N GLU A 82 7.35 -3.45 -8.64
CA GLU A 82 7.96 -4.57 -7.93
C GLU A 82 7.89 -4.40 -6.41
N ALA A 83 8.32 -3.24 -5.89
CA ALA A 83 8.22 -2.94 -4.46
C ALA A 83 6.78 -2.99 -3.94
N SER A 84 5.81 -2.53 -4.73
CA SER A 84 4.39 -2.59 -4.37
C SER A 84 3.87 -4.03 -4.34
N ARG A 85 4.28 -4.89 -5.28
CA ARG A 85 3.92 -6.32 -5.27
C ARG A 85 4.43 -7.00 -4.01
N GLU A 86 5.68 -6.73 -3.63
CA GLU A 86 6.23 -7.28 -2.39
C GLU A 86 5.51 -6.78 -1.14
N ALA A 87 5.23 -5.48 -1.05
CA ALA A 87 4.54 -4.89 0.09
C ALA A 87 3.12 -5.46 0.26
N ARG A 88 2.41 -5.70 -0.85
CA ARG A 88 1.11 -6.37 -0.87
C ARG A 88 1.20 -7.82 -0.43
N ALA A 89 2.13 -8.58 -0.99
CA ALA A 89 2.33 -9.99 -0.63
C ALA A 89 2.67 -10.17 0.87
N LYS A 90 3.31 -9.17 1.48
CA LYS A 90 3.67 -9.14 2.90
C LYS A 90 2.59 -8.47 3.79
N GLY A 91 1.49 -7.96 3.23
CA GLY A 91 0.45 -7.27 3.98
C GLY A 91 0.98 -6.04 4.75
N LEU A 92 1.87 -5.26 4.15
CA LEU A 92 2.48 -4.09 4.80
C LEU A 92 1.64 -2.82 4.59
N GLY A 93 1.70 -1.88 5.55
CA GLY A 93 1.06 -0.58 5.43
C GLY A 93 -0.44 -0.68 5.13
N ILE A 94 -0.89 -0.03 4.05
CA ILE A 94 -2.29 -0.02 3.61
C ILE A 94 -2.78 -1.38 3.11
N TRP A 95 -1.86 -2.33 2.88
CA TRP A 95 -2.17 -3.69 2.44
C TRP A 95 -2.31 -4.67 3.63
N GLY A 96 -1.90 -4.26 4.83
CA GLY A 96 -2.22 -4.97 6.05
C GLY A 96 -3.67 -4.69 6.40
N GLY A 97 -4.50 -5.73 6.45
CA GLY A 97 -5.87 -5.59 6.92
C GLY A 97 -5.92 -4.84 8.26
N ALA A 98 -7.00 -4.09 8.47
CA ALA A 98 -7.34 -3.44 9.75
C ALA A 98 -6.93 -4.32 10.94
N PRO A 99 -6.50 -3.74 12.08
CA PRO A 99 -5.94 -4.50 13.18
C PRO A 99 -6.81 -5.72 13.42
N GLN A 100 -6.23 -6.89 13.13
CA GLN A 100 -6.78 -8.15 13.56
C GLN A 100 -7.06 -7.96 15.04
N GLY A 101 -8.34 -7.87 15.38
CA GLY A 101 -8.76 -7.98 16.76
C GLY A 101 -8.17 -9.29 17.26
N THR A 102 -7.06 -9.19 17.99
CA THR A 102 -6.50 -10.28 18.76
C THR A 102 -7.55 -10.62 19.80
N GLY A 103 -8.37 -11.56 19.41
CA GLY A 103 -9.66 -11.83 19.99
C GLY A 103 -10.42 -12.63 18.97
N SER A 104 -10.05 -13.90 18.82
CA SER A 104 -11.06 -14.93 18.70
C SER A 104 -12.04 -14.67 19.84
N ARG A 105 -13.07 -13.86 19.56
CA ARG A 105 -14.30 -13.88 20.32
C ARG A 105 -14.74 -15.32 20.15
N LYS A 106 -14.59 -16.13 21.21
CA LYS A 106 -14.95 -17.55 21.17
C LYS A 106 -16.34 -17.66 20.56
N GLY A 107 -16.47 -18.43 19.49
CA GLY A 107 -17.73 -18.60 18.77
C GLY A 107 -18.02 -17.59 17.66
N CYS A 108 -17.05 -16.79 17.20
CA CYS A 108 -17.16 -16.08 15.92
C CYS A 108 -16.26 -16.72 14.86
N ASP A 109 -16.72 -16.74 13.61
CA ASP A 109 -16.06 -17.29 12.44
C ASP A 109 -15.00 -16.30 11.89
N PRO A 110 -13.76 -16.74 11.66
CA PRO A 110 -12.69 -15.89 11.12
C PRO A 110 -12.95 -15.39 9.69
N ALA A 111 -13.88 -15.98 8.94
CA ALA A 111 -14.27 -15.51 7.61
C ALA A 111 -14.93 -14.11 7.65
N TYR A 112 -15.40 -13.65 8.81
CA TYR A 112 -16.10 -12.35 8.96
C TYR A 112 -15.39 -11.46 9.99
N PRO A 113 -14.17 -10.97 9.72
CA PRO A 113 -13.32 -10.33 10.73
C PRO A 113 -13.86 -9.01 11.31
N THR A 114 -14.86 -8.41 10.67
CA THR A 114 -15.44 -7.12 11.07
C THR A 114 -16.71 -7.25 11.91
N VAL A 115 -17.33 -8.43 11.94
CA VAL A 115 -18.58 -8.73 12.67
C VAL A 115 -18.41 -10.01 13.49
N CYS A 116 -19.26 -10.27 14.48
CA CYS A 116 -19.27 -11.57 15.14
C CYS A 116 -20.45 -12.39 14.62
N LEU A 117 -20.15 -13.39 13.78
CA LEU A 117 -21.08 -14.39 13.30
C LEU A 117 -20.55 -15.77 13.65
N PRO A 118 -21.36 -16.71 14.16
CA PRO A 118 -20.90 -18.06 14.48
C PRO A 118 -20.54 -18.84 13.23
N PRO A 119 -19.62 -19.83 13.30
CA PRO A 119 -19.43 -20.76 12.18
C PRO A 119 -20.68 -21.65 12.02
N PRO A 120 -21.01 -22.12 10.79
CA PRO A 120 -22.11 -23.05 10.60
C PRO A 120 -21.87 -24.38 11.34
N PRO A 121 -22.91 -25.05 11.87
CA PRO A 121 -24.33 -24.71 11.82
C PRO A 121 -24.82 -23.78 12.96
N PRO A 122 -25.94 -23.03 12.77
CA PRO A 122 -26.78 -23.00 11.57
C PRO A 122 -26.14 -22.24 10.41
N ASP A 123 -26.57 -22.51 9.18
CA ASP A 123 -26.21 -21.67 8.04
C ASP A 123 -27.08 -20.40 8.08
N LEU A 124 -26.45 -19.24 8.15
CA LEU A 124 -27.12 -17.94 8.29
C LEU A 124 -27.18 -17.26 6.92
N ASP A 125 -28.35 -16.74 6.54
CA ASP A 125 -28.54 -15.89 5.38
C ASP A 125 -28.50 -14.40 5.79
N CYS A 126 -28.33 -13.48 4.82
CA CYS A 126 -28.33 -12.03 5.10
C CYS A 126 -29.60 -11.54 5.83
N LYS A 127 -30.74 -12.22 5.65
CA LYS A 127 -32.00 -11.91 6.36
C LYS A 127 -31.97 -12.27 7.85
N ASP A 128 -31.08 -13.18 8.26
CA ASP A 128 -31.01 -13.71 9.63
C ASP A 128 -30.11 -12.87 10.55
N ILE A 129 -29.38 -11.92 9.96
CA ILE A 129 -28.39 -11.08 10.66
C ILE A 129 -28.63 -9.59 10.42
N PRO A 130 -28.29 -8.72 11.38
CA PRO A 130 -28.49 -7.27 11.25
C PRO A 130 -27.37 -6.56 10.47
N TYR A 131 -26.30 -7.26 10.08
CA TYR A 131 -25.11 -6.65 9.47
C TYR A 131 -25.21 -6.61 7.94
N ARG A 132 -24.72 -5.54 7.32
CA ARG A 132 -24.66 -5.34 5.85
C ARG A 132 -23.31 -4.73 5.47
N GLY A 133 -22.84 -5.00 4.25
CA GLY A 133 -21.61 -4.43 3.71
C GLY A 133 -20.37 -4.71 4.57
N PHE A 134 -20.27 -5.91 5.17
CA PHE A 134 -19.16 -6.27 6.05
C PHE A 134 -18.11 -7.07 5.28
N GLY A 135 -16.85 -7.04 5.75
CA GLY A 135 -15.77 -7.76 5.08
C GLY A 135 -15.91 -9.27 5.19
N VAL A 136 -15.76 -9.97 4.06
CA VAL A 136 -15.79 -11.43 3.93
C VAL A 136 -14.45 -11.93 3.41
N LEU A 137 -13.87 -12.91 4.10
CA LEU A 137 -12.63 -13.59 3.70
C LEU A 137 -12.96 -14.99 3.17
N PRO A 138 -12.27 -15.50 2.12
CA PRO A 138 -12.40 -16.89 1.70
C PRO A 138 -11.81 -17.88 2.73
N PRO A 139 -12.41 -19.08 2.91
CA PRO A 139 -13.69 -19.49 2.34
C PRO A 139 -14.84 -18.72 3.01
N ASP A 140 -15.94 -18.51 2.28
CA ASP A 140 -17.16 -17.85 2.77
C ASP A 140 -18.20 -18.92 3.18
N PRO A 141 -18.12 -19.49 4.40
CA PRO A 141 -18.93 -20.65 4.78
C PRO A 141 -20.44 -20.39 4.79
N HIS A 142 -20.89 -19.16 5.03
CA HIS A 142 -22.30 -18.75 4.96
C HIS A 142 -22.71 -18.19 3.61
N ARG A 143 -21.75 -18.00 2.69
CA ARG A 143 -22.01 -17.54 1.31
C ARG A 143 -22.59 -16.12 1.27
N PHE A 144 -22.17 -15.26 2.19
CA PHE A 144 -22.62 -13.86 2.26
C PHE A 144 -22.07 -12.99 1.12
N ASP A 145 -20.93 -13.36 0.52
CA ASP A 145 -20.26 -12.69 -0.60
C ASP A 145 -20.35 -13.57 -1.87
N ARG A 146 -21.48 -13.45 -2.57
CA ARG A 146 -21.78 -14.28 -3.74
C ARG A 146 -20.98 -13.88 -4.99
N ASN A 147 -20.67 -12.59 -5.12
CA ASN A 147 -19.89 -11.98 -6.20
C ASN A 147 -18.37 -12.10 -6.00
N ARG A 148 -17.92 -12.43 -4.79
CA ARG A 148 -16.51 -12.65 -4.41
C ARG A 148 -15.65 -11.40 -4.53
N ASP A 149 -16.21 -10.24 -4.20
CA ASP A 149 -15.46 -8.98 -4.17
C ASP A 149 -14.97 -8.61 -2.76
N GLY A 150 -15.25 -9.46 -1.77
CA GLY A 150 -14.82 -9.31 -0.38
C GLY A 150 -15.86 -8.60 0.51
N VAL A 151 -17.06 -8.32 0.00
CA VAL A 151 -18.12 -7.63 0.73
C VAL A 151 -19.37 -8.51 0.84
N GLY A 152 -19.81 -8.76 2.07
CA GLY A 152 -20.97 -9.60 2.37
C GLY A 152 -22.26 -8.80 2.53
N CYS A 153 -23.37 -9.36 2.04
CA CYS A 153 -24.72 -8.83 2.18
C CYS A 153 -24.84 -7.36 1.72
N GLU A 154 -24.63 -7.15 0.42
CA GLU A 154 -24.62 -5.82 -0.21
C GLU A 154 -26.02 -5.27 -0.54
N ASP A 155 -27.07 -6.10 -0.43
CA ASP A 155 -28.49 -5.76 -0.68
C ASP A 155 -29.38 -5.83 0.57
#